data_AF-A0A2A9FVV3-F1
#
_entry.id   AF-A0A2A9FVV3-F1
#
_cell.length_a   1.000
_cell.length_b   1.000
_cell.length_c   1.000
_cell.angle_alpha   90.00
_cell.angle_beta   90.00
_cell.angle_gamma   90.00
#
_symmetry.space_group_name_H-M   'P 1'
#
loop_
_entity.id
_entity.type
_entity.pdbx_description
1 polymer ?
#
loop_
_entity_poly.entity_id
_entity_poly.type
_entity_poly.pdbx_seq_one_letter_code
_entity_poly.pdbx_strand_id
1 'polypeptide(L)'
;MRVIIFTLLLVSSAACWATPVTYYFHGVTNDIQTTIGRHDALVPLVRDDGIVVTNGDSVMNGEIVFDPQAWREGAGGSGWGEVLSWKYATQGLDYWGPGSDPPFYYLRFYHNRFSYLDEVPGGGYRGPDVVSLSFNFDATPFVSGPAHFPVESFIGGSFGAVNDDMWVNDDYTVYSIQGVITKMWTRQDAVPEPSSLLLLTGGLLMLVGCRRLKTVK
;
A
#
# COMPACT_ATOMS: atom_id res chain seq x y z
N MET A 1 2.75 29.61 -33.89
CA MET A 1 3.08 30.09 -32.53
C MET A 1 1.97 29.79 -31.52
N ARG A 2 0.69 30.14 -31.80
CA ARG A 2 -0.44 29.82 -30.91
C ARG A 2 -0.69 28.31 -30.69
N VAL A 3 -0.57 27.48 -31.74
CA VAL A 3 -0.79 26.03 -31.64
C VAL A 3 0.24 25.34 -30.72
N ILE A 4 1.52 25.70 -30.84
CA ILE A 4 2.60 25.13 -30.00
C ILE A 4 2.41 25.49 -28.52
N ILE A 5 1.98 26.72 -28.21
CA ILE A 5 1.69 27.15 -26.83
C ILE A 5 0.53 26.34 -26.24
N PHE A 6 -0.51 26.05 -27.04
CA PHE A 6 -1.60 25.16 -26.63
C PHE A 6 -1.15 23.71 -26.44
N THR A 7 -0.28 23.18 -27.31
CA THR A 7 0.29 21.82 -27.14
C THR A 7 1.15 21.73 -25.88
N LEU A 8 1.93 22.77 -25.56
CA LEU A 8 2.75 22.80 -24.34
C LEU A 8 1.96 23.00 -23.05
N LEU A 9 0.90 23.80 -23.07
CA LEU A 9 -0.05 23.90 -21.95
C LEU A 9 -0.80 22.57 -21.72
N LEU A 10 -1.06 21.81 -22.79
CA LEU A 10 -1.60 20.45 -22.71
C LEU A 10 -0.58 19.46 -22.14
N VAL A 11 0.70 19.56 -22.51
CA VAL A 11 1.76 18.67 -21.98
C VAL A 11 2.13 19.01 -20.53
N SER A 12 2.06 20.29 -20.11
CA SER A 12 2.30 20.67 -18.72
C SER A 12 1.09 20.45 -17.79
N SER A 13 -0.14 20.44 -18.32
CA SER A 13 -1.33 19.99 -17.56
C SER A 13 -1.49 18.47 -17.55
N ALA A 14 -0.94 17.78 -18.55
CA ALA A 14 -0.84 16.32 -18.55
C ALA A 14 0.25 15.78 -17.61
N ALA A 15 1.02 16.63 -16.92
CA ALA A 15 2.01 16.22 -15.92
C ALA A 15 1.46 16.17 -14.47
N CYS A 16 0.14 16.27 -14.29
CA CYS A 16 -0.52 15.86 -13.04
C CYS A 16 -0.78 14.34 -13.07
N TRP A 17 0.29 13.56 -13.18
CA TRP A 17 0.23 12.11 -12.96
C TRP A 17 0.09 11.96 -11.45
N ALA A 18 -0.97 11.32 -10.98
CA ALA A 18 -1.11 11.03 -9.57
C ALA A 18 0.04 10.09 -9.22
N THR A 19 1.00 10.59 -8.45
CA THR A 19 2.11 9.80 -7.94
C THR A 19 1.56 8.73 -7.00
N PRO A 20 2.09 7.49 -7.04
CA PRO A 20 1.78 6.50 -6.02
C PRO A 20 1.88 7.09 -4.63
N VAL A 21 0.90 6.80 -3.79
CA VAL A 21 0.79 7.34 -2.44
C VAL A 21 1.07 6.24 -1.45
N THR A 22 2.06 6.46 -0.58
CA THR A 22 2.33 5.58 0.55
C THR A 22 1.44 5.96 1.73
N TYR A 23 0.57 5.04 2.11
CA TYR A 23 -0.22 5.13 3.33
C TYR A 23 0.43 4.28 4.40
N TYR A 24 0.75 4.89 5.52
CA TYR A 24 1.21 4.21 6.72
C TYR A 24 0.03 3.90 7.61
N PHE A 25 0.13 2.83 8.38
CA PHE A 25 -0.88 2.45 9.34
C PHE A 25 -0.26 1.84 10.59
N HIS A 26 -1.01 1.96 11.68
CA HIS A 26 -0.67 1.43 12.99
C HIS A 26 -1.85 0.67 13.56
N GLY A 27 -1.57 -0.42 14.25
CA GLY A 27 -2.57 -1.32 14.79
C GLY A 27 -2.07 -2.10 16.01
N VAL A 28 -2.95 -2.96 16.50
CA VAL A 28 -2.63 -3.90 17.57
C VAL A 28 -3.11 -5.31 17.23
N THR A 29 -2.20 -6.29 17.36
CA THR A 29 -2.50 -7.72 17.39
C THR A 29 -3.29 -8.02 18.65
N ASN A 30 -4.47 -8.61 18.49
CA ASN A 30 -5.30 -8.97 19.63
C ASN A 30 -5.64 -10.46 19.65
N ASP A 31 -5.38 -11.19 18.57
CA ASP A 31 -5.74 -12.60 18.47
C ASP A 31 -4.66 -13.40 17.75
N ILE A 32 -4.22 -14.48 18.39
CA ILE A 32 -3.28 -15.46 17.84
C ILE A 32 -3.92 -16.82 18.02
N GLN A 33 -4.27 -17.47 16.91
CA GLN A 33 -4.97 -18.76 16.92
C GLN A 33 -3.97 -19.90 16.78
N THR A 34 -4.11 -20.93 17.63
CA THR A 34 -3.16 -22.04 17.75
C THR A 34 -3.88 -23.39 17.85
N THR A 35 -3.14 -24.49 17.76
CA THR A 35 -3.63 -25.88 17.94
C THR A 35 -4.42 -26.09 19.24
N ILE A 36 -4.02 -25.41 20.31
CA ILE A 36 -4.62 -25.58 21.64
C ILE A 36 -5.60 -24.46 22.00
N GLY A 37 -5.93 -23.60 21.04
CA GLY A 37 -6.87 -22.49 21.19
C GLY A 37 -6.21 -21.12 21.00
N ARG A 38 -6.81 -20.10 21.63
CA ARG A 38 -6.33 -18.72 21.52
C ARG A 38 -5.14 -18.48 22.44
N HIS A 39 -4.04 -18.01 21.86
CA HIS A 39 -2.88 -17.51 22.59
C HIS A 39 -3.05 -16.03 22.91
N ASP A 40 -2.56 -15.63 24.09
CA ASP A 40 -2.56 -14.24 24.50
C ASP A 40 -1.49 -13.47 23.72
N ALA A 41 -1.90 -12.44 22.96
CA ALA A 41 -1.00 -11.62 22.16
C ALA A 41 0.06 -10.87 23.01
N LEU A 42 -0.18 -10.71 24.31
CA LEU A 42 0.74 -10.06 25.24
C LEU A 42 1.76 -11.02 25.86
N VAL A 43 1.66 -12.31 25.57
CA VAL A 43 2.59 -13.33 26.06
C VAL A 43 3.57 -13.68 24.95
N PRO A 44 4.90 -13.57 25.18
CA PRO A 44 5.89 -13.99 24.20
C PRO A 44 5.69 -15.46 23.82
N LEU A 45 5.84 -15.73 22.54
CA LEU A 45 5.81 -17.05 21.95
C LEU A 45 7.10 -17.24 21.19
N VAL A 46 7.93 -18.16 21.66
CA VAL A 46 9.23 -18.48 21.09
C VAL A 46 9.22 -19.96 20.76
N ARG A 47 9.67 -20.28 19.55
CA ARG A 47 9.84 -21.64 19.06
C ARG A 47 10.95 -22.36 19.80
N ASP A 48 10.95 -23.69 19.73
CA ASP A 48 12.02 -24.51 20.33
C ASP A 48 13.41 -24.22 19.72
N ASP A 49 13.46 -23.71 18.50
CA ASP A 49 14.70 -23.27 17.84
C ASP A 49 15.14 -21.83 18.19
N GLY A 50 14.42 -21.18 19.11
CA GLY A 50 14.73 -19.84 19.62
C GLY A 50 14.21 -18.68 18.75
N ILE A 51 13.51 -18.97 17.64
CA ILE A 51 12.89 -17.94 16.81
C ILE A 51 11.65 -17.38 17.52
N VAL A 52 11.58 -16.06 17.63
CA VAL A 52 10.44 -15.36 18.24
C VAL A 52 9.30 -15.24 17.23
N VAL A 53 8.13 -15.77 17.60
CA VAL A 53 6.89 -15.67 16.82
C VAL A 53 6.11 -14.42 17.22
N THR A 54 5.92 -14.22 18.52
CA THR A 54 5.52 -12.94 19.10
C THR A 54 6.42 -12.66 20.30
N ASN A 55 6.85 -11.43 20.50
CA ASN A 55 7.59 -11.05 21.71
C ASN A 55 6.69 -10.59 22.86
N GLY A 56 5.37 -10.74 22.74
CA GLY A 56 4.39 -10.32 23.76
C GLY A 56 4.04 -8.83 23.73
N ASP A 57 4.40 -8.10 22.68
CA ASP A 57 3.83 -6.79 22.42
C ASP A 57 2.91 -6.84 21.20
N SER A 58 1.74 -6.24 21.39
CA SER A 58 0.65 -6.22 20.42
C SER A 58 0.87 -5.23 19.28
N VAL A 59 1.81 -4.29 19.38
CA VAL A 59 1.92 -3.21 18.37
C VAL A 59 2.27 -3.75 16.99
N MET A 60 1.55 -3.25 15.99
CA MET A 60 1.77 -3.50 14.56
C MET A 60 1.91 -2.18 13.81
N ASN A 61 2.86 -2.11 12.88
CA ASN A 61 3.03 -0.97 11.99
C ASN A 61 3.22 -1.46 10.56
N GLY A 62 2.68 -0.73 9.59
CA GLY A 62 2.88 -1.08 8.19
C GLY A 62 2.66 0.09 7.24
N GLU A 63 2.81 -0.23 5.96
CA GLU A 63 2.56 0.67 4.85
C GLU A 63 1.92 -0.07 3.68
N ILE A 64 1.15 0.66 2.89
CA ILE A 64 0.61 0.22 1.62
C ILE A 64 0.84 1.33 0.59
N VAL A 65 1.46 0.97 -0.53
CA VAL A 65 1.70 1.86 -1.65
C VAL A 65 0.58 1.67 -2.64
N PHE A 66 -0.18 2.73 -2.86
CA PHE A 66 -1.38 2.69 -3.70
C PHE A 66 -1.24 3.68 -4.86
N ASP A 67 -1.46 3.18 -6.07
CA ASP A 67 -1.51 3.99 -7.28
C ASP A 67 -2.96 4.13 -7.74
N PRO A 68 -3.59 5.31 -7.58
CA PRO A 68 -4.97 5.56 -8.02
C PRO A 68 -5.13 5.57 -9.55
N GLN A 69 -4.04 5.73 -10.30
CA GLN A 69 -4.01 5.78 -11.76
C GLN A 69 -3.52 4.49 -12.40
N ALA A 70 -3.08 3.51 -11.63
CA ALA A 70 -2.81 2.19 -12.17
C ALA A 70 -4.12 1.49 -12.54
N TRP A 71 -4.15 0.90 -13.73
CA TRP A 71 -5.25 0.06 -14.17
C TRP A 71 -4.97 -1.37 -13.72
N ARG A 72 -5.87 -1.92 -12.90
CA ARG A 72 -5.80 -3.32 -12.49
C ARG A 72 -6.76 -4.19 -13.26
N GLU A 73 -6.34 -5.43 -13.48
CA GLU A 73 -7.20 -6.53 -13.92
C GLU A 73 -6.92 -7.75 -13.04
N GLY A 74 -7.94 -8.33 -12.41
CA GLY A 74 -7.75 -9.48 -11.53
C GLY A 74 -9.05 -10.10 -11.02
N ALA A 75 -8.92 -11.13 -10.18
CA ALA A 75 -10.05 -11.89 -9.61
C ALA A 75 -11.04 -11.01 -8.80
N GLY A 76 -10.57 -9.86 -8.30
CA GLY A 76 -11.40 -8.84 -7.64
C GLY A 76 -12.06 -7.82 -8.58
N GLY A 77 -12.08 -8.06 -9.89
CA GLY A 77 -12.61 -7.16 -10.91
C GLY A 77 -11.54 -6.28 -11.57
N SER A 78 -11.96 -5.53 -12.59
CA SER A 78 -11.12 -4.56 -13.30
C SER A 78 -11.51 -3.12 -12.95
N GLY A 79 -10.55 -2.21 -12.98
CA GLY A 79 -10.78 -0.78 -12.74
C GLY A 79 -9.53 0.01 -12.40
N TRP A 80 -9.71 1.29 -12.11
CA TRP A 80 -8.65 2.18 -11.63
C TRP A 80 -8.36 1.95 -10.14
N GLY A 81 -7.08 2.04 -9.79
CA GLY A 81 -6.57 1.86 -8.45
C GLY A 81 -5.91 0.50 -8.27
N GLU A 82 -4.61 0.50 -8.00
CA GLU A 82 -3.81 -0.71 -7.74
C GLU A 82 -2.94 -0.53 -6.49
N VAL A 83 -2.72 -1.62 -5.77
CA VAL A 83 -1.71 -1.68 -4.72
C VAL A 83 -0.41 -2.09 -5.41
N LEU A 84 0.64 -1.27 -5.30
CA LEU A 84 1.94 -1.60 -5.90
C LEU A 84 2.80 -2.44 -4.96
N SER A 85 2.64 -2.23 -3.66
CA SER A 85 3.30 -3.01 -2.62
C SER A 85 2.65 -2.76 -1.27
N TRP A 86 2.88 -3.66 -0.33
CA TRP A 86 2.52 -3.49 1.06
C TRP A 86 3.52 -4.21 1.94
N LYS A 87 3.64 -3.75 3.18
CA LYS A 87 4.35 -4.46 4.23
C LYS A 87 3.78 -4.09 5.59
N TYR A 88 3.83 -5.02 6.53
CA TYR A 88 3.65 -4.69 7.94
C TYR A 88 4.48 -5.61 8.81
N ALA A 89 4.90 -5.07 9.94
CA ALA A 89 5.61 -5.80 10.97
C ALA A 89 4.66 -6.01 12.15
N THR A 90 4.55 -7.28 12.54
CA THR A 90 4.19 -7.64 13.91
C THR A 90 5.46 -7.97 14.67
N GLN A 91 5.38 -8.13 15.97
CA GLN A 91 6.60 -8.24 16.76
C GLN A 91 7.20 -9.64 16.69
N GLY A 92 8.18 -9.80 15.80
CA GLY A 92 8.83 -11.08 15.52
C GLY A 92 8.65 -11.53 14.07
N LEU A 93 7.68 -10.96 13.35
CA LEU A 93 7.37 -11.34 11.97
C LEU A 93 7.08 -10.11 11.11
N ASP A 94 7.84 -10.00 10.03
CA ASP A 94 7.62 -9.03 8.95
C ASP A 94 6.87 -9.72 7.81
N TYR A 95 5.82 -9.08 7.31
CA TYR A 95 5.02 -9.54 6.18
C TYR A 95 5.09 -8.51 5.07
N TRP A 96 5.14 -8.96 3.82
CA TRP A 96 5.23 -8.08 2.66
C TRP A 96 4.76 -8.78 1.40
N GLY A 97 4.35 -8.00 0.40
CA GLY A 97 3.97 -8.55 -0.90
C GLY A 97 4.18 -7.54 -2.03
N PRO A 98 4.61 -8.01 -3.21
CA PRO A 98 4.57 -7.21 -4.42
C PRO A 98 3.11 -7.07 -4.83
N GLY A 99 2.58 -5.86 -4.84
CA GLY A 99 1.15 -5.65 -5.04
C GLY A 99 0.64 -5.98 -6.45
N SER A 100 1.53 -6.29 -7.42
CA SER A 100 1.15 -6.40 -8.84
C SER A 100 1.84 -7.47 -9.70
N ASP A 101 2.82 -8.27 -9.25
CA ASP A 101 3.28 -9.41 -10.06
C ASP A 101 3.93 -10.57 -9.26
N PRO A 102 3.47 -11.83 -9.41
CA PRO A 102 2.29 -12.30 -10.14
C PRO A 102 1.18 -12.63 -9.14
N PRO A 103 0.27 -11.71 -8.75
CA PRO A 103 -0.26 -11.91 -7.42
C PRO A 103 -1.65 -12.54 -7.54
N PHE A 104 -1.83 -13.55 -6.70
CA PHE A 104 -3.13 -14.04 -6.36
C PHE A 104 -3.68 -13.06 -5.31
N TYR A 105 -4.10 -11.88 -5.72
CA TYR A 105 -4.55 -10.83 -4.81
C TYR A 105 -5.96 -10.36 -5.15
N TYR A 106 -6.67 -9.93 -4.11
CA TYR A 106 -8.03 -9.44 -4.20
C TYR A 106 -8.12 -8.03 -3.61
N LEU A 107 -8.46 -7.08 -4.48
CA LEU A 107 -8.69 -5.68 -4.13
C LEU A 107 -10.18 -5.37 -4.23
N ARG A 108 -10.76 -4.81 -3.17
CA ARG A 108 -12.17 -4.40 -3.15
C ARG A 108 -12.35 -3.02 -2.54
N PHE A 109 -13.04 -2.17 -3.29
CA PHE A 109 -13.61 -0.93 -2.80
C PHE A 109 -15.12 -1.12 -2.67
N TYR A 110 -15.67 -0.98 -1.47
CA TYR A 110 -17.10 -1.17 -1.24
C TYR A 110 -17.61 -0.21 -0.18
N HIS A 111 -18.52 0.68 -0.59
CA HIS A 111 -19.06 1.76 0.25
C HIS A 111 -17.97 2.54 0.95
N ASN A 112 -17.83 2.30 2.25
CA ASN A 112 -16.94 2.96 3.18
C ASN A 112 -15.75 2.08 3.57
N ARG A 113 -15.44 1.04 2.80
CA ARG A 113 -14.38 0.09 3.10
C ARG A 113 -13.50 -0.19 1.90
N PHE A 114 -12.20 -0.21 2.18
CA PHE A 114 -11.17 -0.76 1.34
C PHE A 114 -10.71 -2.09 1.93
N SER A 115 -10.59 -3.11 1.09
CA SER A 115 -10.04 -4.42 1.47
C SER A 115 -9.00 -4.85 0.44
N TYR A 116 -7.87 -5.33 0.93
CA TYR A 116 -6.80 -5.93 0.16
C TYR A 116 -6.50 -7.30 0.75
N LEU A 117 -6.36 -8.30 -0.10
CA LEU A 117 -5.98 -9.65 0.27
C LEU A 117 -4.88 -10.10 -0.70
N ASP A 118 -3.83 -10.69 -0.15
CA ASP A 118 -2.70 -11.23 -0.91
C ASP A 118 -2.59 -12.72 -0.56
N GLU A 119 -2.68 -13.58 -1.57
CA GLU A 119 -2.42 -15.01 -1.47
C GLU A 119 -0.98 -15.27 -1.91
N VAL A 120 -0.23 -15.99 -1.09
CA VAL A 120 1.21 -16.17 -1.17
C VAL A 120 2.03 -14.88 -0.86
N PRO A 121 1.73 -14.16 0.25
CA PRO A 121 2.58 -13.09 0.73
C PRO A 121 3.99 -13.58 1.10
N GLY A 122 4.98 -12.70 0.95
CA GLY A 122 6.32 -12.88 1.48
C GLY A 122 6.43 -12.55 2.98
N GLY A 123 7.48 -13.05 3.61
CA GLY A 123 7.76 -12.80 5.03
C GLY A 123 7.10 -13.83 5.96
N GLY A 124 6.95 -13.51 7.23
CA GLY A 124 6.49 -14.46 8.25
C GLY A 124 7.39 -15.69 8.39
N TYR A 125 6.86 -16.75 8.98
CA TYR A 125 7.53 -18.05 9.00
C TYR A 125 7.09 -18.87 7.77
N ARG A 126 8.02 -19.15 6.86
CA ARG A 126 7.81 -19.87 5.57
C ARG A 126 6.90 -19.19 4.54
N GLY A 127 6.46 -17.95 4.78
CA GLY A 127 5.45 -17.28 3.96
C GLY A 127 4.05 -17.60 4.50
N PRO A 128 3.25 -16.62 4.94
CA PRO A 128 1.83 -16.88 5.14
C PRO A 128 1.18 -17.36 3.85
N ASP A 129 0.09 -18.08 3.96
CA ASP A 129 -0.72 -18.41 2.79
C ASP A 129 -1.51 -17.20 2.32
N VAL A 130 -2.04 -16.43 3.28
CA VAL A 130 -2.91 -15.31 2.99
C VAL A 130 -2.68 -14.19 3.98
N VAL A 131 -2.53 -12.98 3.47
CA VAL A 131 -2.65 -11.75 4.27
C VAL A 131 -3.90 -11.01 3.84
N SER A 132 -4.63 -10.46 4.80
CA SER A 132 -5.72 -9.51 4.55
C SER A 132 -5.50 -8.21 5.32
N LEU A 133 -5.79 -7.10 4.66
CA LEU A 133 -5.83 -5.75 5.21
C LEU A 133 -7.18 -5.15 4.87
N SER A 134 -7.85 -4.55 5.85
CA SER A 134 -9.08 -3.82 5.62
C SER A 134 -9.09 -2.48 6.35
N PHE A 135 -9.51 -1.45 5.65
CA PHE A 135 -9.56 -0.07 6.13
C PHE A 135 -10.99 0.46 5.97
N ASN A 136 -11.56 0.95 7.05
CA ASN A 136 -12.92 1.50 7.09
C ASN A 136 -12.87 3.02 7.24
N PHE A 137 -13.84 3.68 6.63
CA PHE A 137 -13.99 5.13 6.58
C PHE A 137 -15.42 5.53 7.02
N ASP A 138 -15.61 6.76 7.48
CA ASP A 138 -16.92 7.27 7.92
C ASP A 138 -17.82 7.76 6.77
N ALA A 139 -17.24 8.09 5.62
CA ALA A 139 -17.91 8.47 4.40
C ALA A 139 -17.69 7.42 3.30
N THR A 140 -18.48 7.47 2.22
CA THR A 140 -18.40 6.59 1.04
C THR A 140 -17.34 7.12 0.06
N PRO A 141 -16.05 6.75 0.15
CA PRO A 141 -14.98 7.43 -0.57
C PRO A 141 -14.76 6.87 -1.97
N PHE A 142 -15.44 5.77 -2.31
CA PHE A 142 -15.08 4.94 -3.46
C PHE A 142 -16.20 4.78 -4.49
N VAL A 143 -17.22 5.65 -4.44
CA VAL A 143 -18.37 5.59 -5.37
C VAL A 143 -17.93 5.69 -6.84
N SER A 144 -16.75 6.26 -7.12
CA SER A 144 -16.16 6.39 -8.47
C SER A 144 -14.78 5.72 -8.60
N GLY A 145 -14.39 4.87 -7.63
CA GLY A 145 -13.00 4.45 -7.42
C GLY A 145 -12.19 5.48 -6.63
N PRO A 146 -11.16 5.08 -5.87
CA PRO A 146 -10.36 6.02 -5.08
C PRO A 146 -9.43 6.87 -5.95
N ALA A 147 -9.57 8.19 -5.86
CA ALA A 147 -8.46 9.09 -6.21
C ALA A 147 -7.34 9.05 -5.15
N HIS A 148 -7.71 8.77 -3.90
CA HIS A 148 -6.86 8.54 -2.73
C HIS A 148 -7.72 7.96 -1.60
N PHE A 149 -7.11 7.44 -0.53
CA PHE A 149 -7.82 7.08 0.68
C PHE A 149 -8.05 8.34 1.54
N PRO A 150 -9.28 8.60 2.02
CA PRO A 150 -9.57 9.77 2.84
C PRO A 150 -9.07 9.53 4.27
N VAL A 151 -7.78 9.75 4.51
CA VAL A 151 -7.12 9.51 5.80
C VAL A 151 -7.86 10.18 6.97
N GLU A 152 -8.38 11.39 6.76
CA GLU A 152 -9.15 12.15 7.76
C GLU A 152 -10.46 11.49 8.17
N SER A 153 -11.02 10.66 7.30
CA SER A 153 -12.25 9.88 7.50
C SER A 153 -12.00 8.47 8.04
N PHE A 154 -10.74 8.09 8.31
CA PHE A 154 -10.41 6.74 8.75
C PHE A 154 -10.96 6.44 10.15
N ILE A 155 -11.78 5.39 10.26
CA ILE A 155 -12.45 4.98 11.51
C ILE A 155 -11.95 3.65 12.06
N GLY A 156 -10.88 3.12 11.50
CA GLY A 156 -10.27 1.87 11.92
C GLY A 156 -10.32 0.79 10.84
N GLY A 157 -9.74 -0.36 11.15
CA GLY A 157 -9.56 -1.43 10.20
C GLY A 157 -9.19 -2.73 10.88
N SER A 158 -8.84 -3.73 10.08
CA SER A 158 -8.39 -5.03 10.54
C SER A 158 -7.23 -5.52 9.68
N PHE A 159 -6.39 -6.35 10.28
CA PHE A 159 -5.42 -7.14 9.55
C PHE A 159 -5.50 -8.59 10.00
N GLY A 160 -5.07 -9.49 9.11
CA GLY A 160 -4.92 -10.90 9.44
C GLY A 160 -3.89 -11.56 8.54
N ALA A 161 -3.06 -12.42 9.12
CA ALA A 161 -2.23 -13.38 8.41
C ALA A 161 -2.73 -14.78 8.75
N VAL A 162 -3.00 -15.59 7.74
CA VAL A 162 -3.18 -17.04 7.85
C VAL A 162 -1.85 -17.68 7.49
N ASN A 163 -1.30 -18.47 8.40
CA ASN A 163 -0.02 -19.14 8.21
C ASN A 163 -0.28 -20.64 8.10
N ASP A 164 0.24 -21.28 7.05
CA ASP A 164 0.25 -22.75 7.00
C ASP A 164 1.28 -23.24 8.02
N ASP A 165 0.78 -23.84 9.08
CA ASP A 165 1.56 -24.55 10.09
C ASP A 165 2.82 -23.83 10.59
N MET A 166 2.66 -22.63 11.17
CA MET A 166 3.77 -22.01 11.91
C MET A 166 4.04 -22.79 13.20
N TRP A 167 4.84 -23.85 13.06
CA TRP A 167 5.26 -24.73 14.14
C TRP A 167 6.00 -23.94 15.22
N VAL A 168 5.65 -24.21 16.49
CA VAL A 168 6.33 -23.68 17.67
C VAL A 168 7.08 -24.80 18.38
N ASN A 169 6.37 -25.89 18.65
CA ASN A 169 6.89 -27.15 19.16
C ASN A 169 5.92 -28.29 18.78
N ASP A 170 6.22 -29.52 19.20
CA ASP A 170 5.48 -30.73 18.81
C ASP A 170 3.97 -30.69 19.18
N ASP A 171 3.57 -29.90 20.17
CA ASP A 171 2.18 -29.77 20.61
C ASP A 171 1.51 -28.45 20.16
N TYR A 172 2.28 -27.54 19.57
CA TYR A 172 1.90 -26.14 19.42
C TYR A 172 2.23 -25.57 18.04
N THR A 173 1.19 -25.24 17.28
CA THR A 173 1.28 -24.60 15.96
C THR A 173 0.38 -23.37 15.92
N VAL A 174 0.85 -22.29 15.29
CA VAL A 174 0.07 -21.07 15.07
C VAL A 174 -0.49 -21.05 13.65
N TYR A 175 -1.80 -20.81 13.55
CA TYR A 175 -2.54 -20.81 12.27
C TYR A 175 -2.90 -19.42 11.79
N SER A 176 -3.13 -18.48 12.71
CA SER A 176 -3.43 -17.12 12.31
C SER A 176 -3.03 -16.09 13.35
N ILE A 177 -2.69 -14.91 12.85
CA ILE A 177 -2.44 -13.71 13.65
C ILE A 177 -3.37 -12.63 13.12
N GLN A 178 -4.17 -12.04 14.01
CA GLN A 178 -5.16 -11.04 13.65
C GLN A 178 -5.11 -9.84 14.60
N GLY A 179 -5.57 -8.71 14.09
CA GLY A 179 -5.60 -7.49 14.86
C GLY A 179 -6.43 -6.38 14.24
N VAL A 180 -6.40 -5.24 14.91
CA VAL A 180 -7.14 -4.04 14.52
C VAL A 180 -6.18 -2.94 14.10
N ILE A 181 -6.50 -2.27 13.00
CA ILE A 181 -5.78 -1.07 12.56
C ILE A 181 -6.49 0.12 13.20
N THR A 182 -5.75 0.95 13.93
CA THR A 182 -6.30 2.05 14.73
C THR A 182 -5.93 3.42 14.20
N LYS A 183 -4.87 3.52 13.38
CA LYS A 183 -4.46 4.77 12.76
C LYS A 183 -3.98 4.55 11.33
N MET A 184 -4.18 5.57 10.51
CA MET A 184 -3.72 5.65 9.13
C MET A 184 -3.23 7.07 8.88
N TRP A 185 -2.16 7.23 8.11
CA TRP A 185 -1.66 8.53 7.68
C TRP A 185 -0.88 8.43 6.38
N THR A 186 -0.68 9.56 5.71
CA THR A 186 0.27 9.65 4.59
C THR A 186 1.48 10.46 5.04
N ARG A 187 2.63 10.18 4.44
CA ARG A 187 3.72 11.14 4.41
C ARG A 187 3.70 11.77 3.02
N GLN A 188 3.42 13.07 2.93
CA GLN A 188 3.78 13.80 1.73
C GLN A 188 5.31 13.91 1.73
N ASP A 189 5.97 12.97 1.05
CA ASP A 189 7.33 13.23 0.64
C ASP A 189 7.28 14.43 -0.32
N ALA A 190 8.07 15.47 -0.03
CA ALA A 190 8.16 16.62 -0.90
C ALA A 190 8.61 16.12 -2.27
N VAL A 191 7.69 16.07 -3.23
CA VAL A 191 8.05 15.88 -4.63
C VAL A 191 9.02 17.01 -4.95
N PRO A 192 10.25 16.73 -5.43
CA PRO A 192 11.15 17.80 -5.85
C PRO A 192 10.37 18.64 -6.85
N GLU A 193 10.11 19.91 -6.52
CA GLU A 193 9.48 20.80 -7.47
C GLU A 193 10.29 20.72 -8.77
N PRO A 194 9.63 20.66 -9.95
CA PRO A 194 10.35 20.66 -11.20
C PRO A 194 11.31 21.83 -11.18
N SER A 195 12.61 21.53 -11.25
CA SER A 195 13.65 22.53 -11.02
C SER A 195 13.31 23.78 -11.82
N SER A 196 13.14 24.90 -11.13
CA SER A 196 12.86 26.18 -11.76
C SER A 196 13.94 26.52 -12.79
N LEU A 197 15.16 26.00 -12.62
CA LEU A 197 16.24 26.04 -13.60
C LEU A 197 15.93 25.21 -14.87
N LEU A 198 15.37 24.00 -14.75
CA LEU A 198 14.95 23.16 -15.90
C LEU A 198 13.79 23.80 -16.67
N LEU A 199 12.81 24.38 -15.97
CA LEU A 199 11.71 25.12 -16.59
C LEU A 199 12.22 26.36 -17.32
N LEU A 200 13.15 27.10 -16.71
CA LEU A 200 13.69 28.33 -17.27
C LEU A 200 14.64 28.06 -18.44
N THR A 201 15.48 27.01 -18.36
CA THR A 201 16.37 26.58 -19.45
C THR A 201 15.59 25.99 -20.62
N GLY A 202 14.55 25.18 -20.36
CA GLY A 202 13.62 24.71 -21.39
C GLY A 202 12.91 25.87 -22.09
N GLY A 203 12.43 26.86 -21.33
CA GLY A 203 11.83 28.09 -21.86
C GLY A 203 12.80 28.92 -22.71
N LEU A 204 14.06 29.07 -22.28
CA LEU A 204 15.10 29.82 -23.00
C LEU A 204 15.54 29.12 -24.29
N LEU A 205 15.74 27.79 -24.27
CA LEU A 205 16.09 27.01 -25.47
C LEU A 205 15.01 27.13 -26.55
N MET A 206 13.73 27.18 -26.14
CA MET A 206 12.60 27.37 -27.04
C MET A 206 12.55 28.78 -27.67
N LEU A 207 12.90 29.81 -26.90
CA LEU A 207 13.02 31.18 -27.41
C LEU A 207 14.18 31.33 -28.40
N VAL A 208 15.29 30.63 -28.16
CA VAL A 208 16.46 30.63 -29.06
C VAL A 208 16.19 29.84 -30.33
N GLY A 209 15.53 28.68 -30.24
CA GLY A 209 15.13 27.87 -31.40
C GLY A 209 14.13 28.57 -32.31
N CYS A 210 13.17 29.32 -31.74
CA CYS A 210 12.20 30.09 -32.53
C CYS A 210 12.81 31.29 -33.28
N ARG A 211 14.00 31.78 -32.89
CA ARG A 211 14.67 32.88 -33.60
C ARG A 211 15.39 32.45 -34.88
N ARG A 212 15.77 31.18 -35.04
CA ARG A 212 16.51 30.69 -36.23
C ARG A 212 15.63 30.39 -37.45
N LEU A 213 14.31 30.41 -37.33
CA LEU A 213 13.38 30.09 -38.43
C LEU A 213 12.94 31.30 -39.28
N LYS A 214 13.52 32.50 -39.09
CA LYS A 214 13.09 33.74 -39.78
C LYS A 214 14.01 34.29 -40.87
N THR A 215 15.06 33.56 -41.29
CA THR A 215 15.92 34.02 -42.39
C THR A 215 16.28 32.91 -43.35
N VAL A 216 15.37 32.62 -44.29
CA VAL A 216 15.72 32.23 -45.66
C VAL A 216 14.76 33.01 -46.57
N LYS A 217 15.31 33.94 -47.34
CA LYS A 217 14.66 34.60 -48.48
C LYS A 217 14.96 33.80 -49.73
#